data_AF-A0A401MRV7-F1
#
_entry.id   AF-A0A401MRV7-F1
#
_cell.length_a   1.000
_cell.length_b   1.000
_cell.length_c   1.000
_cell.angle_alpha   90.00
_cell.angle_beta   90.00
_cell.angle_gamma   90.00
#
_symmetry.space_group_name_H-M   'P 1'
#
loop_
_entity.id
_entity.type
_entity.pdbx_description
1 polymer ?
#
loop_
_entity_poly.entity_id
_entity_poly.type
_entity_poly.pdbx_seq_one_letter_code
_entity_poly.pdbx_strand_id
1 'polypeptide(L)'
;MSSPWPPRHAARRPVPRAAAPREPVDHARIGRRVVRRRAKGMDAAAVAAALEDARFDARQDSRHEHLADDERGRAELAEWERIDQLLAAAPSGTVYDPDADDVVQAELATDAAAAATREAELREAARIAVRADELQALRELGTLEQTEPREGDEAVRDELTRRAGSYMQKDVDTWLAHALAAHRGHYADPAVRAAAADLLPTHLLAHAALLTELAHLAPGADVDQLAFAARLAAADPEATGELAAFLARARSGQS
;
A
#
# COMPACT_ATOMS: atom_id res chain seq x y z
N MET A 1 26.62 54.98 12.36
CA MET A 1 26.94 53.61 11.91
C MET A 1 26.42 52.64 12.96
N SER A 2 25.34 51.91 12.64
CA SER A 2 24.92 50.72 13.38
C SER A 2 24.05 49.90 12.42
N SER A 3 24.59 48.79 11.92
CA SER A 3 23.83 47.84 11.10
C SER A 3 23.03 46.90 12.01
N PRO A 4 21.73 46.70 11.78
CA PRO A 4 20.96 45.69 12.49
C PRO A 4 21.20 44.31 11.86
N TRP A 5 21.49 43.32 12.69
CA TRP A 5 21.66 41.91 12.29
C TRP A 5 20.34 41.30 11.80
N PRO A 6 20.36 40.35 10.84
CA PRO A 6 19.15 39.68 10.38
C PRO A 6 18.70 38.61 11.37
N PRO A 7 17.39 38.29 11.45
CA PRO A 7 16.88 37.26 12.34
C PRO A 7 17.35 35.87 11.87
N ARG A 8 17.84 35.07 12.83
CA ARG A 8 18.23 33.68 12.61
C ARG A 8 17.01 32.86 12.19
N HIS A 9 16.99 32.41 10.94
CA HIS A 9 16.07 31.37 10.50
C HIS A 9 16.38 30.07 11.25
N ALA A 10 15.54 29.72 12.23
CA ALA A 10 15.52 28.38 12.78
C ALA A 10 15.05 27.43 11.66
N ALA A 11 15.95 26.56 11.20
CA ALA A 11 15.61 25.46 10.31
C ALA A 11 14.47 24.66 10.95
N ARG A 12 13.30 24.63 10.30
CA ARG A 12 12.20 23.76 10.70
C ARG A 12 12.71 22.32 10.64
N ARG A 13 12.91 21.70 11.80
CA ARG A 13 13.12 20.25 11.91
C ARG A 13 11.91 19.54 11.30
N PRO A 14 12.10 18.50 10.48
CA PRO A 14 10.99 17.65 10.06
C PRO A 14 10.32 17.08 11.30
N VAL A 15 8.99 17.22 11.37
CA VAL A 15 8.20 16.60 12.43
C VAL A 15 8.37 15.08 12.31
N PRO A 16 8.64 14.34 13.40
CA PRO A 16 8.72 12.89 13.33
C PRO A 16 7.41 12.36 12.77
N ARG A 17 7.52 11.57 11.69
CA ARG A 17 6.39 10.84 11.11
C ARG A 17 5.70 10.08 12.24
N ALA A 18 4.39 10.24 12.39
CA ALA A 18 3.62 9.42 13.33
C ALA A 18 3.97 7.95 13.04
N ALA A 19 4.52 7.25 14.04
CA ALA A 19 4.82 5.84 13.88
C ALA A 19 3.52 5.14 13.48
N ALA A 20 3.58 4.28 12.47
CA ALA A 20 2.45 3.46 12.09
C ALA A 20 1.90 2.75 13.34
N PRO A 21 0.56 2.59 13.46
CA PRO A 21 -0.03 1.84 14.57
C PRO A 21 0.69 0.51 14.69
N ARG A 22 1.19 0.20 15.89
CA ARG A 22 1.78 -1.11 16.14
C ARG A 22 0.69 -2.15 15.96
N GLU A 23 1.02 -3.23 15.25
CA GLU A 23 0.15 -4.38 15.13
C GLU A 23 -0.25 -4.85 16.54
N PRO A 24 -1.55 -5.05 16.80
CA PRO A 24 -2.00 -5.52 18.11
C PRO A 24 -1.34 -6.86 18.43
N VAL A 25 -0.92 -7.02 19.69
CA VAL A 25 -0.25 -8.24 20.13
C VAL A 25 -1.25 -9.38 20.19
N ASP A 26 -0.99 -10.46 19.46
CA ASP A 26 -1.79 -11.70 19.52
C ASP A 26 -1.35 -12.55 20.73
N HIS A 27 -2.00 -12.31 21.86
CA HIS A 27 -1.74 -12.98 23.13
C HIS A 27 -2.02 -14.49 23.07
N ALA A 28 -3.06 -14.90 22.34
CA ALA A 28 -3.40 -16.31 22.16
C ALA A 28 -2.28 -17.05 21.40
N ARG A 29 -1.77 -16.47 20.32
CA ARG A 29 -0.65 -17.05 19.55
C ARG A 29 0.64 -17.13 20.35
N ILE A 30 0.94 -16.13 21.17
CA ILE A 30 2.08 -16.18 22.09
C ILE A 30 1.93 -17.36 23.04
N GLY A 31 0.73 -17.56 23.60
CA GLY A 31 0.41 -18.69 24.46
C GLY A 31 0.69 -20.04 23.78
N ARG A 32 0.08 -20.29 22.61
CA ARG A 32 0.30 -21.53 21.86
C ARG A 32 1.79 -21.80 21.59
N ARG A 33 2.56 -20.78 21.21
CA ARG A 33 4.01 -20.90 20.97
C ARG A 33 4.81 -21.26 22.23
N VAL A 34 4.44 -20.74 23.39
CA VAL A 34 5.09 -21.09 24.66
C VAL A 34 4.86 -22.56 24.98
N VAL A 35 3.63 -23.05 24.82
CA VAL A 35 3.28 -24.45 25.04
C VAL A 35 4.04 -25.37 24.09
N ARG A 36 4.01 -25.12 22.78
CA ARG A 36 4.74 -25.92 21.79
C ARG A 36 6.24 -26.00 22.10
N ARG A 37 6.84 -24.89 22.56
CA ARG A 37 8.24 -24.86 22.98
C ARG A 37 8.51 -25.71 24.21
N ARG A 38 7.60 -25.72 25.19
CA ARG A 38 7.69 -26.56 26.39
C ARG A 38 7.48 -28.04 26.08
N ALA A 39 6.51 -28.34 25.21
CA ALA A 39 6.15 -29.68 24.82
C ALA A 39 7.18 -30.35 23.90
N LYS A 40 8.02 -29.58 23.19
CA LYS A 40 9.00 -30.13 22.25
C LYS A 40 9.90 -31.15 22.97
N GLY A 41 9.91 -32.39 22.48
CA GLY A 41 10.68 -33.48 23.08
C GLY A 41 9.95 -34.25 24.19
N MET A 42 8.71 -33.90 24.54
CA MET A 42 7.89 -34.63 25.51
C MET A 42 7.13 -35.79 24.86
N ASP A 43 7.05 -36.92 25.55
CA ASP A 43 6.18 -38.03 25.20
C ASP A 43 4.75 -37.83 25.73
N ALA A 44 3.84 -38.76 25.41
CA ALA A 44 2.44 -38.66 25.80
C ALA A 44 2.24 -38.59 27.33
N ALA A 45 3.04 -39.30 28.11
CA ALA A 45 2.90 -39.30 29.57
C ALA A 45 3.36 -37.98 30.18
N ALA A 46 4.46 -37.42 29.68
CA ALA A 46 4.96 -36.11 30.10
C ALA A 46 3.98 -34.98 29.73
N VAL A 47 3.39 -35.03 28.52
CA VAL A 47 2.38 -34.06 28.11
C VAL A 47 1.10 -34.17 28.94
N ALA A 48 0.61 -35.38 29.22
CA ALA A 48 -0.57 -35.58 30.05
C ALA A 48 -0.38 -35.01 31.47
N ALA A 49 0.79 -35.23 32.08
CA ALA A 49 1.12 -34.65 33.39
C ALA A 49 1.15 -33.11 33.35
N ALA A 50 1.81 -32.53 32.34
CA ALA A 50 1.86 -31.08 32.17
C ALA A 50 0.47 -30.46 31.91
N LEU A 51 -0.42 -31.17 31.21
CA LEU A 51 -1.79 -30.76 30.98
C LEU A 51 -2.62 -30.80 32.27
N GLU A 52 -2.41 -31.80 33.15
CA GLU A 52 -3.06 -31.84 34.45
C GLU A 52 -2.67 -30.66 35.33
N ASP A 53 -1.38 -30.30 35.35
CA ASP A 53 -0.87 -29.10 36.03
C ASP A 53 -1.49 -27.83 35.44
N ALA A 54 -1.49 -27.68 34.11
CA ALA A 54 -2.10 -26.52 33.45
C ALA A 54 -3.60 -26.39 33.75
N ARG A 55 -4.34 -27.51 33.82
CA ARG A 55 -5.76 -27.53 34.22
C ARG A 55 -5.94 -27.16 35.68
N PHE A 56 -4.99 -27.53 36.55
CA PHE A 56 -5.02 -27.13 37.95
C PHE A 56 -4.82 -25.62 38.09
N ASP A 57 -3.83 -25.05 37.40
CA ASP A 57 -3.57 -23.61 37.39
C ASP A 57 -4.77 -22.83 36.85
N ALA A 58 -5.34 -23.24 35.71
CA ALA A 58 -6.53 -22.62 35.14
C ALA A 58 -7.74 -22.63 36.09
N ARG A 59 -7.88 -23.66 36.94
CA ARG A 59 -8.92 -23.72 37.98
C ARG A 59 -8.65 -22.79 39.17
N GLN A 60 -7.39 -22.48 39.46
CA GLN A 60 -7.06 -21.47 40.46
C GLN A 60 -7.32 -20.07 39.91
N ASP A 61 -6.88 -19.81 38.68
CA ASP A 61 -7.00 -18.51 38.03
C ASP A 61 -8.46 -18.10 37.79
N SER A 62 -9.35 -19.06 37.53
CA SER A 62 -10.80 -18.80 37.38
C SER A 62 -11.48 -18.23 38.63
N ARG A 63 -10.83 -18.30 39.79
CA ARG A 63 -11.31 -17.69 41.05
C ARG A 63 -11.03 -16.19 41.12
N HIS A 64 -10.29 -15.65 40.15
CA HIS A 64 -9.87 -14.26 40.11
C HIS A 64 -10.51 -13.54 38.91
N GLU A 65 -11.42 -12.60 39.19
CA GLU A 65 -12.20 -11.88 38.15
C GLU A 65 -11.32 -11.17 37.10
N HIS A 66 -10.12 -10.71 37.46
CA HIS A 66 -9.20 -10.05 36.55
C HIS A 66 -8.50 -11.00 35.54
N LEU A 67 -8.66 -12.32 35.68
CA LEU A 67 -8.10 -13.34 34.78
C LEU A 67 -9.19 -13.99 33.90
N ALA A 68 -10.46 -13.60 34.05
CA ALA A 68 -11.56 -14.14 33.25
C ALA A 68 -11.39 -13.88 31.74
N ASP A 69 -10.71 -12.79 31.38
CA ASP A 69 -10.39 -12.40 30.01
C ASP A 69 -8.98 -12.81 29.57
N ASP A 70 -8.31 -13.74 30.27
CA ASP A 70 -6.97 -14.20 29.88
C ASP A 70 -7.03 -15.06 28.61
N GLU A 71 -6.98 -14.37 27.46
CA GLU A 71 -6.87 -14.98 26.13
C GLU A 71 -5.62 -15.84 25.99
N ARG A 72 -4.52 -15.46 26.64
CA ARG A 72 -3.27 -16.20 26.56
C ARG A 72 -3.39 -17.52 27.32
N GLY A 73 -3.79 -17.49 28.59
CA GLY A 73 -3.95 -18.69 29.42
C GLY A 73 -4.93 -19.69 28.81
N ARG A 74 -6.07 -19.21 28.27
CA ARG A 74 -7.02 -20.06 27.54
C ARG A 74 -6.39 -20.73 26.31
N ALA A 75 -5.60 -19.99 25.54
CA ALA A 75 -4.91 -20.54 24.38
C ALA A 75 -3.77 -21.51 24.75
N GLU A 76 -3.07 -21.26 25.87
CA GLU A 76 -2.07 -22.20 26.40
C GLU A 76 -2.73 -23.53 26.80
N LEU A 77 -3.84 -23.49 27.54
CA LEU A 77 -4.55 -24.70 27.93
C LEU A 77 -5.09 -25.48 26.73
N ALA A 78 -5.75 -24.81 25.78
CA ALA A 78 -6.27 -25.45 24.57
C ALA A 78 -5.15 -26.08 23.72
N GLU A 79 -3.97 -25.48 23.69
CA GLU A 79 -2.82 -26.02 22.97
C GLU A 79 -2.26 -27.28 23.65
N TRP A 80 -2.18 -27.31 24.98
CA TRP A 80 -1.81 -28.52 25.72
C TRP A 80 -2.78 -29.68 25.43
N GLU A 81 -4.09 -29.39 25.43
CA GLU A 81 -5.12 -30.40 25.13
C GLU A 81 -5.00 -30.94 23.70
N ARG A 82 -4.67 -30.08 22.74
CA ARG A 82 -4.44 -30.49 21.36
C ARG A 82 -3.21 -31.41 21.23
N ILE A 83 -2.11 -31.06 21.89
CA ILE A 83 -0.87 -31.86 21.83
C ILE A 83 -1.08 -33.22 22.51
N ASP A 84 -1.80 -33.26 23.63
CA ASP A 84 -2.18 -34.51 24.31
C ASP A 84 -2.99 -35.42 23.36
N GLN A 85 -4.02 -34.88 22.69
CA GLN A 85 -4.81 -35.62 21.70
C GLN A 85 -3.96 -36.09 20.51
N LEU A 86 -3.06 -35.25 20.02
CA LEU A 86 -2.16 -35.57 18.90
C LEU A 86 -1.25 -36.75 19.27
N LEU A 87 -0.65 -36.75 20.46
CA LEU A 87 0.22 -37.83 20.92
C LEU A 87 -0.57 -39.10 21.25
N ALA A 88 -1.78 -38.98 21.77
CA ALA A 88 -2.66 -40.13 22.03
C ALA A 88 -3.03 -40.88 20.74
N ALA A 89 -3.13 -40.17 19.61
CA ALA A 89 -3.39 -40.76 18.30
C ALA A 89 -2.12 -41.31 17.60
N ALA A 90 -0.93 -41.00 18.11
CA ALA A 90 0.34 -41.37 17.50
C ALA A 90 0.84 -42.76 17.97
N PRO A 91 1.77 -43.41 17.23
CA PRO A 91 2.40 -44.65 17.67
C PRO A 91 3.06 -44.51 19.04
N SER A 92 3.08 -45.58 19.83
CA SER A 92 3.74 -45.58 21.13
C SER A 92 5.22 -45.23 21.02
N GLY A 93 5.71 -44.39 21.94
CA GLY A 93 7.07 -43.85 21.90
C GLY A 93 7.25 -42.64 20.97
N THR A 94 6.18 -42.16 20.34
CA THR A 94 6.21 -40.87 19.64
C THR A 94 6.40 -39.75 20.64
N VAL A 95 7.26 -38.81 20.27
CA VAL A 95 7.58 -37.61 21.02
C VAL A 95 7.09 -36.40 20.22
N TYR A 96 6.62 -35.37 20.91
CA TYR A 96 6.12 -34.16 20.25
C TYR A 96 7.24 -33.40 19.55
N ASP A 97 7.09 -33.20 18.24
CA ASP A 97 7.93 -32.34 17.43
C ASP A 97 7.05 -31.29 16.69
N PRO A 98 7.13 -30.00 17.07
CA PRO A 98 6.37 -28.95 16.40
C PRO A 98 6.77 -28.76 14.93
N ASP A 99 7.95 -29.24 14.52
CA ASP A 99 8.39 -29.14 13.13
C ASP A 99 7.67 -30.17 12.23
N ALA A 100 7.09 -31.23 12.80
CA ALA A 100 6.28 -32.24 12.12
C ALA A 100 4.76 -32.03 12.28
N ASP A 101 4.35 -31.05 13.07
CA ASP A 101 2.96 -30.75 13.42
C ASP A 101 2.28 -29.93 12.32
N ASP A 102 1.23 -30.48 11.70
CA ASP A 102 0.53 -29.90 10.55
C ASP A 102 -0.13 -28.55 10.86
N VAL A 103 -0.70 -28.39 12.07
CA VAL A 103 -1.27 -27.12 12.54
C VAL A 103 -0.17 -26.06 12.64
N VAL A 104 1.00 -26.42 13.14
CA VAL A 104 2.14 -25.50 13.25
C VAL A 104 2.66 -25.12 11.86
N GLN A 105 2.78 -26.08 10.95
CA GLN A 105 3.21 -25.81 9.58
C GLN A 105 2.22 -24.92 8.82
N ALA A 106 0.91 -25.12 9.00
CA ALA A 106 -0.12 -24.28 8.40
C ALA A 106 -0.07 -22.83 8.91
N GLU A 107 0.12 -22.63 10.22
CA GLU A 107 0.32 -21.29 10.80
C GLU A 107 1.58 -20.61 10.21
N LEU A 108 2.70 -21.33 10.12
CA LEU A 108 3.95 -20.79 9.55
C LEU A 108 3.81 -20.44 8.06
N ALA A 109 3.11 -21.26 7.29
CA ALA A 109 2.84 -20.98 5.87
C ALA A 109 1.99 -19.71 5.71
N THR A 110 0.98 -19.53 6.57
CA THR A 110 0.15 -18.31 6.60
C THR A 110 0.99 -17.07 6.93
N ASP A 111 1.87 -17.18 7.93
CA ASP A 111 2.80 -16.10 8.30
C ASP A 111 3.75 -15.74 7.16
N ALA A 112 4.31 -16.75 6.50
CA ALA A 112 5.23 -16.58 5.38
C ALA A 112 4.53 -15.88 4.20
N ALA A 113 3.28 -16.26 3.89
CA ALA A 113 2.49 -15.60 2.86
C ALA A 113 2.22 -14.13 3.22
N ALA A 114 1.81 -13.84 4.46
CA ALA A 114 1.58 -12.47 4.92
C ALA A 114 2.89 -11.63 4.92
N ALA A 115 4.02 -12.23 5.27
CA ALA A 115 5.33 -11.58 5.18
C ALA A 115 5.72 -11.28 3.73
N ALA A 116 5.50 -12.22 2.81
CA ALA A 116 5.78 -12.04 1.39
C ALA A 116 4.93 -10.92 0.76
N THR A 117 3.64 -10.83 1.12
CA THR A 117 2.77 -9.72 0.70
C THR A 117 3.29 -8.38 1.19
N ARG A 118 3.60 -8.25 2.50
CA ARG A 118 4.18 -7.01 3.05
C ARG A 118 5.51 -6.63 2.41
N GLU A 119 6.37 -7.62 2.14
CA GLU A 119 7.62 -7.36 1.46
C GLU A 119 7.41 -6.90 0.01
N ALA A 120 6.42 -7.46 -0.68
CA ALA A 120 6.03 -7.01 -2.02
C ALA A 120 5.52 -5.56 -2.01
N GLU A 121 4.65 -5.21 -1.07
CA GLU A 121 4.17 -3.84 -0.88
C GLU A 121 5.31 -2.86 -0.58
N LEU A 122 6.27 -3.24 0.27
CA LEU A 122 7.44 -2.42 0.58
C LEU A 122 8.36 -2.25 -0.63
N ARG A 123 8.58 -3.31 -1.41
CA ARG A 123 9.36 -3.25 -2.66
C ARG A 123 8.69 -2.33 -3.67
N GLU A 124 7.37 -2.40 -3.79
CA GLU A 124 6.61 -1.55 -4.70
C GLU A 124 6.64 -0.08 -4.26
N ALA A 125 6.39 0.18 -2.97
CA ALA A 125 6.52 1.52 -2.41
C ALA A 125 7.93 2.11 -2.60
N ALA A 126 8.98 1.29 -2.52
CA ALA A 126 10.35 1.72 -2.78
C ALA A 126 10.58 2.07 -4.26
N ARG A 127 10.02 1.29 -5.20
CA ARG A 127 10.08 1.60 -6.64
C ARG A 127 9.35 2.91 -6.96
N ILE A 128 8.14 3.07 -6.45
CA ILE A 128 7.35 4.30 -6.57
C ILE A 128 8.12 5.49 -6.00
N ALA A 129 8.75 5.32 -4.83
CA ALA A 129 9.55 6.37 -4.20
C ALA A 129 10.73 6.82 -5.06
N VAL A 130 11.49 5.88 -5.62
CA VAL A 130 12.63 6.17 -6.50
C VAL A 130 12.16 6.89 -7.77
N ARG A 131 11.06 6.43 -8.37
CA ARG A 131 10.50 7.06 -9.57
C ARG A 131 9.94 8.46 -9.27
N ALA A 132 9.36 8.68 -8.10
CA ALA A 132 8.93 10.02 -7.65
C ALA A 132 10.12 10.99 -7.57
N ASP A 133 11.24 10.54 -7.00
CA ASP A 133 12.45 11.37 -6.90
C ASP A 133 13.03 11.68 -8.29
N GLU A 134 12.97 10.72 -9.23
CA GLU A 134 13.36 10.92 -10.64
C GLU A 134 12.48 11.99 -11.33
N LEU A 135 11.15 11.87 -11.25
CA LEU A 135 10.24 12.85 -11.84
C LEU A 135 10.42 14.23 -11.21
N GLN A 136 10.71 14.28 -9.91
CA GLN A 136 11.02 15.54 -9.25
C GLN A 136 12.29 16.18 -9.82
N ALA A 137 13.36 15.41 -9.98
CA ALA A 137 14.60 15.92 -10.55
C ALA A 137 14.42 16.40 -12.00
N LEU A 138 13.67 15.67 -12.82
CA LEU A 138 13.39 16.07 -14.21
C LEU A 138 12.63 17.39 -14.29
N ARG A 139 11.67 17.60 -13.40
CA ARG A 139 10.95 18.87 -13.29
C ARG A 139 11.88 20.00 -12.85
N GLU A 140 12.72 19.79 -11.84
CA GLU A 140 13.69 20.79 -11.37
C GLU A 140 14.68 21.20 -12.47
N LEU A 141 14.99 20.28 -13.38
CA LEU A 141 15.81 20.53 -14.57
C LEU A 141 15.02 21.11 -15.76
N GLY A 142 13.70 21.24 -15.67
CA GLY A 142 12.84 21.71 -16.78
C GLY A 142 12.76 20.74 -17.96
N THR A 143 12.98 19.44 -17.73
CA THR A 143 13.03 18.40 -18.77
C THR A 143 11.95 17.33 -18.63
N LEU A 144 11.00 17.52 -17.70
CA LEU A 144 9.89 16.58 -17.48
C LEU A 144 9.10 16.27 -18.76
N GLU A 145 8.82 17.28 -19.60
CA GLU A 145 8.06 17.10 -20.84
C GLU A 145 8.78 16.24 -21.90
N GLN A 146 10.10 16.07 -21.75
CA GLN A 146 10.92 15.27 -22.65
C GLN A 146 10.94 13.79 -22.27
N THR A 147 10.58 13.44 -21.03
CA THR A 147 10.43 12.04 -20.62
C THR A 147 9.07 11.50 -21.01
N GLU A 148 9.03 10.23 -21.36
CA GLU A 148 7.77 9.51 -21.58
C GLU A 148 7.30 8.87 -20.27
N PRO A 149 5.97 8.80 -20.04
CA PRO A 149 5.44 8.05 -18.91
C PRO A 149 5.74 6.56 -19.02
N ARG A 150 5.98 5.97 -17.86
CA ARG A 150 6.21 4.55 -17.65
C ARG A 150 5.02 3.97 -16.90
N GLU A 151 4.87 2.65 -16.98
CA GLU A 151 3.93 1.92 -16.15
C GLU A 151 4.13 2.26 -14.66
N GLY A 152 3.03 2.61 -13.98
CA GLY A 152 3.04 2.96 -12.56
C GLY A 152 3.25 4.45 -12.27
N ASP A 153 3.46 5.30 -13.28
CA ASP A 153 3.60 6.75 -13.07
C ASP A 153 2.30 7.40 -12.52
N GLU A 154 1.15 6.73 -12.64
CA GLU A 154 -0.11 7.10 -11.96
C GLU A 154 0.03 7.01 -10.43
N ALA A 155 0.59 5.92 -9.92
CA ALA A 155 0.85 5.74 -8.49
C ALA A 155 1.95 6.69 -7.99
N VAL A 156 2.94 6.98 -8.85
CA VAL A 156 4.00 7.96 -8.56
C VAL A 156 3.42 9.37 -8.43
N ARG A 157 2.44 9.73 -9.27
CA ARG A 157 1.73 11.00 -9.19
C ARG A 157 0.98 11.16 -7.87
N ASP A 158 0.34 10.11 -7.37
CA ASP A 158 -0.30 10.13 -6.05
C ASP A 158 0.73 10.24 -4.91
N GLU A 159 1.86 9.54 -5.02
CA GLU A 159 2.96 9.64 -4.06
C GLU A 159 3.56 11.06 -4.03
N LEU A 160 3.75 11.69 -5.19
CA LEU A 160 4.23 13.08 -5.30
C LEU A 160 3.22 14.07 -4.72
N THR A 161 1.92 13.87 -4.98
CA THR A 161 0.85 14.65 -4.38
C THR A 161 0.90 14.56 -2.86
N ARG A 162 1.15 13.36 -2.31
CA ARG A 162 1.27 13.12 -0.87
C ARG A 162 2.53 13.74 -0.25
N ARG A 163 3.67 13.78 -0.97
CA ARG A 163 4.95 14.33 -0.47
C ARG A 163 5.06 15.84 -0.58
N ALA A 164 4.78 16.36 -1.77
CA ALA A 164 5.07 17.75 -2.17
C ALA A 164 3.82 18.63 -2.23
N GLY A 165 2.62 18.05 -2.06
CA GLY A 165 1.36 18.76 -2.20
C GLY A 165 1.17 19.32 -3.60
N SER A 166 0.52 20.48 -3.69
CA SER A 166 0.18 21.13 -4.97
C SER A 166 1.38 21.64 -5.77
N TYR A 167 2.59 21.71 -5.18
CA TYR A 167 3.76 22.32 -5.82
C TYR A 167 4.24 21.56 -7.06
N MET A 168 4.21 20.22 -7.04
CA MET A 168 4.61 19.36 -8.16
C MET A 168 3.41 18.85 -8.97
N GLN A 169 2.23 18.84 -8.35
CA GLN A 169 1.06 18.17 -8.88
C GLN A 169 0.61 18.75 -10.22
N LYS A 170 0.66 20.08 -10.40
CA LYS A 170 0.25 20.72 -11.65
C LYS A 170 1.14 20.30 -12.83
N ASP A 171 2.46 20.27 -12.62
CA ASP A 171 3.42 19.96 -13.69
C ASP A 171 3.30 18.49 -14.10
N VAL A 172 3.15 17.59 -13.13
CA VAL A 172 2.95 16.15 -13.37
C VAL A 172 1.58 15.86 -14.01
N ASP A 173 0.51 16.49 -13.54
CA ASP A 173 -0.85 16.32 -14.12
C ASP A 173 -0.89 16.82 -15.57
N THR A 174 -0.20 17.94 -15.86
CA THR A 174 -0.07 18.47 -17.22
C THR A 174 0.72 17.49 -18.10
N TRP A 175 1.88 17.04 -17.64
CA TRP A 175 2.71 16.08 -18.35
C TRP A 175 1.98 14.76 -18.66
N LEU A 176 1.29 14.17 -17.68
CA LEU A 176 0.50 12.95 -17.87
C LEU A 176 -0.67 13.16 -18.83
N ALA A 177 -1.40 14.27 -18.73
CA ALA A 177 -2.51 14.57 -19.64
C ALA A 177 -2.04 14.72 -21.09
N HIS A 178 -0.91 15.40 -21.32
CA HIS A 178 -0.31 15.51 -22.64
C HIS A 178 0.12 14.16 -23.21
N ALA A 179 0.78 13.33 -22.39
CA ALA A 179 1.19 12.01 -22.84
C ALA A 179 0.01 11.07 -23.13
N LEU A 180 -1.06 11.14 -22.33
CA LEU A 180 -2.29 10.38 -22.56
C LEU A 180 -2.98 10.83 -23.87
N ALA A 181 -3.10 12.14 -24.10
CA ALA A 181 -3.68 12.72 -25.31
C ALA A 181 -2.88 12.39 -26.57
N ALA A 182 -1.54 12.45 -26.48
CA ALA A 182 -0.63 12.16 -27.58
C ALA A 182 -0.28 10.67 -27.72
N HIS A 183 -0.84 9.81 -26.85
CA HIS A 183 -0.60 8.36 -26.81
C HIS A 183 0.90 8.00 -26.73
N ARG A 184 1.64 8.66 -25.84
CA ARG A 184 3.09 8.49 -25.65
C ARG A 184 3.43 7.56 -24.50
N GLY A 185 4.62 6.94 -24.56
CA GLY A 185 5.08 6.01 -23.53
C GLY A 185 4.17 4.79 -23.41
N HIS A 186 3.86 4.38 -22.18
CA HIS A 186 2.96 3.24 -21.94
C HIS A 186 1.51 3.51 -22.39
N TYR A 187 1.09 4.77 -22.51
CA TYR A 187 -0.23 5.14 -23.05
C TYR A 187 -0.37 4.92 -24.57
N ALA A 188 0.66 4.47 -25.28
CA ALA A 188 0.52 4.02 -26.66
C ALA A 188 -0.47 2.83 -26.78
N ASP A 189 -0.51 1.98 -25.76
CA ASP A 189 -1.44 0.84 -25.69
C ASP A 189 -2.87 1.31 -25.35
N PRO A 190 -3.87 1.03 -26.21
CA PRO A 190 -5.28 1.35 -25.93
C PRO A 190 -5.83 0.72 -24.64
N ALA A 191 -5.38 -0.49 -24.27
CA ALA A 191 -5.83 -1.16 -23.06
C ALA A 191 -5.34 -0.42 -21.81
N VAL A 192 -4.10 0.09 -21.84
CA VAL A 192 -3.55 0.93 -20.78
C VAL A 192 -4.32 2.24 -20.65
N ARG A 193 -4.67 2.89 -21.77
CA ARG A 193 -5.49 4.11 -21.73
C ARG A 193 -6.88 3.87 -21.15
N ALA A 194 -7.48 2.71 -21.43
CA ALA A 194 -8.76 2.34 -20.83
C ALA A 194 -8.62 2.12 -19.32
N ALA A 195 -7.59 1.40 -18.88
CA ALA A 195 -7.32 1.17 -17.45
C ALA A 195 -6.98 2.47 -16.70
N ALA A 196 -6.33 3.43 -17.36
CA ALA A 196 -6.00 4.73 -16.77
C ALA A 196 -7.26 5.53 -16.35
N ALA A 197 -8.42 5.26 -16.93
CA ALA A 197 -9.68 5.89 -16.53
C ALA A 197 -10.08 5.56 -15.08
N ASP A 198 -9.68 4.40 -14.55
CA ASP A 198 -9.96 3.97 -13.18
C ASP A 198 -8.88 4.43 -12.18
N LEU A 199 -7.72 4.87 -12.68
CA LEU A 199 -6.56 5.25 -11.87
C LEU A 199 -6.38 6.76 -11.76
N LEU A 200 -6.70 7.50 -12.81
CA LEU A 200 -6.42 8.94 -12.89
C LEU A 200 -7.62 9.79 -12.44
N PRO A 201 -7.38 10.94 -11.79
CA PRO A 201 -8.45 11.86 -11.43
C PRO A 201 -9.22 12.40 -12.64
N THR A 202 -10.51 12.66 -12.44
CA THR A 202 -11.42 13.15 -13.49
C THR A 202 -10.92 14.40 -14.20
N HIS A 203 -10.30 15.36 -13.49
CA HIS A 203 -9.76 16.58 -14.11
C HIS A 203 -8.61 16.30 -15.07
N LEU A 204 -7.79 15.29 -14.79
CA LEU A 204 -6.67 14.91 -15.66
C LEU A 204 -7.20 14.22 -16.92
N LEU A 205 -8.17 13.32 -16.76
CA LEU A 205 -8.84 12.66 -17.89
C LEU A 205 -9.55 13.67 -18.80
N ALA A 206 -10.29 14.62 -18.22
CA ALA A 206 -10.96 15.68 -18.96
C ALA A 206 -9.97 16.59 -19.70
N HIS A 207 -8.85 16.93 -19.06
CA HIS A 207 -7.77 17.68 -19.70
C HIS A 207 -7.20 16.94 -20.92
N ALA A 208 -6.87 15.65 -20.78
CA ALA A 208 -6.34 14.83 -21.86
C ALA A 208 -7.33 14.65 -23.03
N ALA A 209 -8.61 14.44 -22.71
CA ALA A 209 -9.66 14.33 -23.72
C ALA A 209 -9.79 15.64 -24.52
N LEU A 210 -9.79 16.78 -23.85
CA LEU A 210 -9.83 18.08 -24.52
C LEU A 210 -8.58 18.32 -25.37
N LEU A 211 -7.38 18.00 -24.86
CA LEU A 211 -6.13 18.12 -25.63
C LEU A 211 -6.15 17.28 -26.91
N THR A 212 -6.69 16.06 -26.85
CA THR A 212 -6.84 15.18 -28.02
C THR A 212 -7.63 15.87 -29.13
N GLU A 213 -8.80 16.43 -28.79
CA GLU A 213 -9.66 17.07 -29.78
C GLU A 213 -9.10 18.42 -30.26
N LEU A 214 -8.45 19.19 -29.39
CA LEU A 214 -7.79 20.44 -29.79
C LEU A 214 -6.63 20.19 -30.76
N ALA A 215 -5.86 19.11 -30.58
CA ALA A 215 -4.78 18.73 -31.49
C ALA A 215 -5.29 18.38 -32.90
N HIS A 216 -6.51 17.83 -33.01
CA HIS A 216 -7.16 17.60 -34.30
C HIS A 216 -7.63 18.89 -34.98
N LEU A 217 -8.11 19.86 -34.21
CA LEU A 217 -8.65 21.12 -34.73
C LEU A 217 -7.55 22.12 -35.12
N ALA A 218 -6.45 22.16 -34.38
CA ALA A 218 -5.33 23.05 -34.62
C ALA A 218 -3.99 22.29 -34.62
N PRO A 219 -3.68 21.54 -35.71
CA PRO A 219 -2.41 20.84 -35.82
C PRO A 219 -1.24 21.82 -35.76
N GLY A 220 -0.33 21.63 -34.79
CA GLY A 220 0.83 22.50 -34.59
C GLY A 220 0.65 23.60 -33.52
N ALA A 221 -0.49 23.62 -32.82
CA ALA A 221 -0.61 24.41 -31.60
C ALA A 221 0.39 23.94 -30.55
N ASP A 222 1.11 24.89 -29.95
CA ASP A 222 2.10 24.62 -28.90
C ASP A 222 1.42 24.39 -27.55
N VAL A 223 2.10 23.68 -26.64
CA VAL A 223 1.63 23.36 -25.27
C VAL A 223 1.21 24.63 -24.53
N ASP A 224 1.98 25.70 -24.66
CA ASP A 224 1.66 27.00 -24.04
C ASP A 224 0.37 27.63 -24.58
N GLN A 225 0.04 27.40 -25.85
CA GLN A 225 -1.19 27.88 -26.47
C GLN A 225 -2.42 27.10 -25.97
N LEU A 226 -2.22 25.85 -25.55
CA LEU A 226 -3.26 24.96 -25.03
C LEU A 226 -3.36 24.97 -23.50
N ALA A 227 -2.56 25.77 -22.79
CA ALA A 227 -2.55 25.86 -21.32
C ALA A 227 -3.90 26.29 -20.70
N PHE A 228 -4.86 26.80 -21.49
CA PHE A 228 -6.23 27.05 -21.03
C PHE A 228 -7.02 25.76 -20.79
N ALA A 229 -6.73 24.67 -21.50
CA ALA A 229 -7.40 23.38 -21.34
C ALA A 229 -7.22 22.83 -19.93
N ALA A 230 -6.01 22.93 -19.37
CA ALA A 230 -5.72 22.57 -17.99
C ALA A 230 -6.56 23.38 -16.99
N ARG A 231 -6.76 24.68 -17.25
CA ARG A 231 -7.56 25.56 -16.38
C ARG A 231 -9.05 25.24 -16.44
N LEU A 232 -9.57 24.92 -17.63
CA LEU A 232 -10.96 24.47 -17.80
C LEU A 232 -11.19 23.17 -17.03
N ALA A 233 -10.33 22.18 -17.24
CA ALA A 233 -10.47 20.87 -16.61
C ALA A 233 -10.36 20.93 -15.09
N ALA A 234 -9.53 21.83 -14.55
CA ALA A 234 -9.43 22.05 -13.10
C ALA A 234 -10.64 22.79 -12.51
N ALA A 235 -11.27 23.68 -13.28
CA ALA A 235 -12.42 24.45 -12.82
C ALA A 235 -13.73 23.66 -12.90
N ASP A 236 -13.94 22.97 -14.01
CA ASP A 236 -15.11 22.14 -14.27
C ASP A 236 -14.71 20.94 -15.14
N PRO A 237 -14.33 19.82 -14.52
CA PRO A 237 -13.89 18.63 -15.25
C PRO A 237 -15.02 17.98 -16.04
N GLU A 238 -16.26 18.07 -15.55
CA GLU A 238 -17.43 17.48 -16.22
C GLU A 238 -17.75 18.25 -17.51
N ALA A 239 -17.91 19.58 -17.42
CA ALA A 239 -18.15 20.42 -18.60
C ALA A 239 -16.99 20.35 -19.61
N THR A 240 -15.75 20.19 -19.12
CA THR A 240 -14.58 20.00 -19.99
C THR A 240 -14.64 18.67 -20.74
N GLY A 241 -15.05 17.59 -20.07
CA GLY A 241 -15.28 16.30 -20.70
C GLY A 241 -16.41 16.34 -21.73
N GLU A 242 -17.53 17.00 -21.41
CA GLU A 242 -18.65 17.21 -22.33
C GLU A 242 -18.22 18.01 -23.57
N LEU A 243 -17.40 19.06 -23.39
CA LEU A 243 -16.85 19.83 -24.49
C LEU A 243 -15.98 18.95 -25.40
N ALA A 244 -15.09 18.14 -24.84
CA ALA A 244 -14.29 17.20 -25.62
C ALA A 244 -15.19 16.23 -26.42
N ALA A 245 -16.20 15.63 -25.78
CA ALA A 245 -17.15 14.74 -26.44
C ALA A 245 -17.97 15.43 -27.54
N PHE A 246 -18.34 16.71 -27.35
CA PHE A 246 -18.97 17.52 -28.38
C PHE A 246 -18.06 17.73 -29.60
N LEU A 247 -16.80 18.11 -29.38
CA LEU A 247 -15.81 18.30 -30.45
C LEU A 247 -15.55 17.00 -31.22
N ALA A 248 -15.43 15.87 -30.52
CA ALA A 248 -15.25 14.55 -31.13
C ALA A 248 -16.43 14.16 -32.06
N ARG A 249 -17.68 14.43 -31.64
CA ARG A 249 -18.88 14.20 -32.46
C ARG A 249 -18.92 15.12 -33.68
N ALA A 250 -18.63 16.41 -33.48
CA ALA A 250 -18.58 17.40 -34.57
C ALA A 250 -17.55 17.00 -35.63
N ARG A 251 -16.39 16.47 -35.22
CA ARG A 251 -15.35 15.94 -36.11
C ARG A 251 -15.79 14.67 -36.85
N SER A 252 -16.55 13.81 -36.19
CA SER A 252 -17.01 12.52 -36.74
C SER A 252 -18.21 12.65 -37.69
N GLY A 253 -18.78 13.85 -37.85
CA GLY A 253 -19.93 14.09 -38.73
C GLY A 253 -21.23 13.43 -38.28
N GLN A 254 -21.28 12.92 -37.04
CA GLN A 254 -22.47 12.31 -36.44
C GLN A 254 -23.26 13.40 -35.71
N SER A 255 -24.23 13.99 -36.42
CA SER A 255 -25.31 14.81 -35.84
C SER A 255 -26.53 13.96 -35.55
#